data_AF-A0AAW9IV10-F1
#
_entry.id   AF-A0AAW9IV10-F1
#
_cell.length_a   1.000
_cell.length_b   1.000
_cell.length_c   1.000
_cell.angle_alpha   90.00
_cell.angle_beta   90.00
_cell.angle_gamma   90.00
#
_symmetry.space_group_name_H-M   'P 1'
#
loop_
_entity.id
_entity.type
_entity.pdbx_description
1 polymer ?
#
loop_
_entity_poly.entity_id
_entity_poly.type
_entity_poly.pdbx_seq_one_letter_code
_entity_poly.pdbx_strand_id
1 'polypeptide(L)'
;SEGEVVDKTIDAQKVLSCIYRMKRGFGATMLIDVLRGSKNNKVVSAGFDKLSTYGIMKEYKNEELKEFINTLISHGFLESVEGTYPILRLNNKSVKVLKGQEQVLLKEVKIVRKLETNNELFELLREL
;
A
#
# COMPACT_ATOMS: atom_id res chain seq x y z
N SER A 1 17.96 15.21 -2.76
CA SER A 1 17.79 14.98 -1.31
C SER A 1 18.45 13.67 -0.95
N GLU A 2 19.25 13.64 0.11
CA GLU A 2 19.85 12.41 0.65
C GLU A 2 18.75 11.63 1.39
N GLY A 3 17.99 10.83 0.64
CA GLY A 3 17.02 9.88 1.22
C GLY A 3 17.75 8.67 1.79
N GLU A 4 17.41 8.29 3.02
CA GLU A 4 17.91 7.07 3.64
C GLU A 4 17.30 5.85 2.95
N VAL A 5 18.13 4.85 2.65
CA VAL A 5 17.67 3.56 2.12
C VAL A 5 17.25 2.69 3.29
N VAL A 6 15.97 2.33 3.31
CA VAL A 6 15.36 1.50 4.36
C VAL A 6 15.00 0.14 3.77
N ASP A 7 15.31 -0.93 4.51
CA ASP A 7 14.86 -2.28 4.18
C ASP A 7 13.38 -2.47 4.58
N LYS A 8 12.52 -2.62 3.57
CA LYS A 8 11.07 -2.85 3.69
C LYS A 8 10.68 -4.27 3.25
N THR A 9 11.62 -5.21 3.19
CA THR A 9 11.39 -6.58 2.70
C THR A 9 10.26 -7.27 3.46
N ILE A 10 10.24 -7.18 4.79
CA ILE A 10 9.20 -7.81 5.62
C ILE A 10 7.82 -7.21 5.35
N ASP A 11 7.71 -5.88 5.25
CA ASP A 11 6.43 -5.23 4.98
C ASP A 11 5.95 -5.53 3.56
N ALA A 12 6.84 -5.58 2.58
CA ALA A 12 6.52 -6.03 1.24
C ALA A 12 6.01 -7.48 1.24
N GLN A 13 6.68 -8.39 1.95
CA GLN A 13 6.24 -9.78 2.09
C GLN A 13 4.84 -9.89 2.72
N LYS A 14 4.48 -9.05 3.70
CA LYS A 14 3.12 -9.00 4.26
C LYS A 14 2.09 -8.65 3.18
N VAL A 15 2.34 -7.60 2.40
CA VAL A 15 1.46 -7.15 1.30
C VAL A 15 1.30 -8.24 0.26
N LEU A 16 2.41 -8.78 -0.25
CA LEU A 16 2.43 -9.81 -1.29
C LEU A 16 1.77 -11.11 -0.81
N SER A 17 2.00 -11.49 0.45
CA SER A 17 1.36 -12.66 1.07
C SER A 17 -0.15 -12.51 1.16
N CYS A 18 -0.65 -11.29 1.41
CA CYS A 18 -2.08 -11.03 1.46
C CYS A 18 -2.71 -11.23 0.07
N ILE A 19 -2.10 -10.67 -0.98
CA ILE A 19 -2.55 -10.86 -2.37
C ILE A 19 -2.58 -12.36 -2.74
N TYR A 20 -1.52 -13.09 -2.39
CA TYR A 20 -1.47 -14.55 -2.60
C TYR A 20 -2.64 -15.28 -1.92
N ARG A 21 -2.93 -14.93 -0.67
CA ARG A 21 -3.96 -15.59 0.16
C ARG A 21 -5.40 -15.24 -0.24
N MET A 22 -5.62 -14.09 -0.86
CA MET A 22 -6.95 -13.67 -1.34
C MET A 22 -7.44 -14.49 -2.55
N LYS A 23 -6.53 -15.24 -3.23
CA LYS A 23 -6.80 -16.20 -4.33
C LYS A 23 -7.51 -15.66 -5.57
N ARG A 24 -7.94 -14.41 -5.58
CA ARG A 24 -8.57 -13.72 -6.71
C ARG A 24 -8.10 -12.26 -6.73
N GLY A 25 -8.26 -11.61 -7.87
CA GLY A 25 -7.85 -10.21 -8.05
C GLY A 25 -8.72 -9.24 -7.25
N PHE A 26 -8.08 -8.32 -6.54
CA PHE A 26 -8.74 -7.21 -5.87
C PHE A 26 -7.93 -5.93 -6.02
N GLY A 27 -8.63 -4.80 -5.93
CA GLY A 27 -7.99 -3.48 -5.89
C GLY A 27 -7.36 -3.18 -4.53
N ALA A 28 -6.55 -2.12 -4.51
CA ALA A 28 -5.78 -1.70 -3.34
C ALA A 28 -6.66 -1.45 -2.10
N THR A 29 -7.86 -0.90 -2.24
CA THR A 29 -8.75 -0.61 -1.09
C THR A 29 -9.09 -1.88 -0.29
N MET A 30 -9.47 -2.97 -0.96
CA MET A 30 -9.78 -4.23 -0.29
C MET A 30 -8.53 -4.81 0.38
N LEU A 31 -7.39 -4.75 -0.31
CA LEU A 31 -6.11 -5.22 0.23
C LEU A 31 -5.72 -4.47 1.52
N ILE A 32 -5.84 -3.14 1.51
CA ILE A 32 -5.59 -2.26 2.66
C ILE A 32 -6.54 -2.60 3.81
N ASP A 33 -7.83 -2.76 3.51
CA ASP A 33 -8.84 -3.12 4.50
C ASP A 33 -8.50 -4.45 5.20
N VAL A 34 -8.07 -5.47 4.45
CA VAL A 34 -7.65 -6.76 5.03
C VAL A 34 -6.39 -6.59 5.88
N LEU A 35 -5.33 -5.98 5.33
CA LEU A 35 -4.05 -5.82 6.02
C LEU A 35 -4.17 -5.03 7.33
N ARG A 36 -5.06 -4.04 7.37
CA ARG A 36 -5.31 -3.21 8.57
C ARG A 36 -6.35 -3.80 9.52
N GLY A 37 -7.01 -4.89 9.17
CA GLY A 37 -8.00 -5.54 10.03
C GLY A 37 -9.34 -4.81 10.07
N SER A 38 -9.77 -4.24 8.95
CA SER A 38 -11.02 -3.50 8.81
C SER A 38 -12.23 -4.42 8.99
N LYS A 39 -13.21 -3.98 9.79
CA LYS A 39 -14.50 -4.65 9.99
C LYS A 39 -15.51 -4.37 8.87
N ASN A 40 -15.06 -3.82 7.73
CA ASN A 40 -15.91 -3.55 6.59
C ASN A 40 -16.69 -4.81 6.17
N ASN A 41 -18.00 -4.67 5.97
CA ASN A 41 -18.88 -5.79 5.59
C ASN A 41 -18.37 -6.56 4.37
N LYS A 42 -17.72 -5.89 3.40
CA LYS A 42 -17.16 -6.56 2.22
C LYS A 42 -15.98 -7.50 2.56
N VAL A 43 -15.16 -7.14 3.55
CA VAL A 43 -14.04 -7.96 4.04
C VAL A 43 -14.57 -9.24 4.69
N VAL A 44 -15.53 -9.09 5.60
CA VAL A 44 -16.14 -10.19 6.34
C VAL A 44 -16.94 -11.10 5.41
N SER A 45 -17.73 -10.51 4.50
CA SER A 45 -18.52 -11.29 3.51
C SER A 45 -17.65 -12.08 2.55
N ALA A 46 -16.43 -11.59 2.26
CA ALA A 46 -15.44 -12.32 1.46
C ALA A 46 -14.65 -13.36 2.28
N GLY A 47 -14.85 -13.41 3.60
CA GLY A 47 -14.15 -14.31 4.52
C GLY A 47 -12.69 -13.94 4.76
N PHE A 48 -12.29 -12.70 4.46
CA PHE A 48 -10.89 -12.26 4.58
C PHE A 48 -10.47 -11.94 6.00
N ASP A 49 -11.42 -11.76 6.92
CA ASP A 49 -11.21 -11.68 8.36
C ASP A 49 -10.57 -12.95 8.96
N LYS A 50 -10.63 -14.07 8.22
CA LYS A 50 -10.05 -15.37 8.62
C LYS A 50 -8.64 -15.61 8.07
N LEU A 51 -8.12 -14.72 7.22
CA LEU A 51 -6.78 -14.87 6.67
C LEU A 51 -5.72 -14.58 7.73
N SER A 52 -4.60 -15.32 7.70
CA SER A 52 -3.47 -15.05 8.60
C SER A 52 -2.82 -13.67 8.39
N THR A 53 -3.14 -13.00 7.29
CA THR A 53 -2.68 -11.63 6.96
C THR A 53 -3.69 -10.55 7.38
N TYR A 54 -4.83 -10.94 7.94
CA TYR A 54 -5.82 -9.99 8.44
C TYR A 54 -5.27 -9.24 9.66
N GLY A 55 -5.24 -7.90 9.58
CA GLY A 55 -4.74 -7.05 10.67
C GLY A 55 -3.23 -7.12 10.94
N ILE A 56 -2.45 -7.74 10.04
CA ILE A 56 -1.00 -7.91 10.21
C ILE A 56 -0.20 -6.59 10.04
N MET A 57 -0.86 -5.55 9.52
CA MET A 57 -0.32 -4.19 9.36
C MET A 57 -1.26 -3.14 9.98
N LYS A 58 -1.89 -3.47 11.11
CA LYS A 58 -2.86 -2.59 11.80
C LYS A 58 -2.25 -1.26 12.28
N GLU A 59 -0.94 -1.21 12.45
CA GLU A 59 -0.15 -0.05 12.86
C GLU A 59 -0.03 1.02 11.76
N TYR A 60 -0.22 0.62 10.50
CA TYR A 60 -0.17 1.54 9.36
C TYR A 60 -1.47 2.36 9.25
N LYS A 61 -1.33 3.65 8.92
CA LYS A 61 -2.48 4.45 8.45
C LYS A 61 -2.89 4.01 7.06
N ASN A 62 -4.12 4.34 6.66
CA ASN A 62 -4.64 3.97 5.34
C ASN A 62 -3.77 4.56 4.23
N GLU A 63 -3.47 5.85 4.34
CA GLU A 63 -2.70 6.62 3.37
C GLU A 63 -1.26 6.11 3.26
N GLU A 64 -0.62 5.80 4.38
CA GLU A 64 0.74 5.25 4.44
C GLU A 64 0.81 3.88 3.74
N LEU A 65 -0.17 3.01 4.00
CA LEU A 65 -0.20 1.69 3.36
C LEU A 65 -0.54 1.78 1.86
N LYS A 66 -1.40 2.73 1.48
CA LYS A 66 -1.69 3.02 0.06
C LYS A 66 -0.46 3.51 -0.67
N GLU A 67 0.29 4.45 -0.08
CA GLU A 67 1.54 4.97 -0.63
C GLU A 67 2.60 3.87 -0.74
N PHE A 68 2.69 2.99 0.27
CA PHE A 68 3.59 1.85 0.23
C PHE A 68 3.23 0.86 -0.90
N ILE A 69 1.95 0.50 -1.06
CA ILE A 69 1.49 -0.34 -2.18
C ILE A 69 1.82 0.30 -3.54
N ASN A 70 1.56 1.60 -3.69
CA ASN A 70 1.92 2.33 -4.92
C ASN A 70 3.43 2.32 -5.17
N THR A 71 4.24 2.39 -4.12
CA THR A 71 5.70 2.29 -4.22
C THR A 71 6.14 0.90 -4.67
N LEU A 72 5.50 -0.16 -4.19
CA LEU A 72 5.76 -1.53 -4.68
C LEU A 72 5.41 -1.68 -6.17
N ILE A 73 4.33 -1.04 -6.62
CA ILE A 73 3.95 -1.02 -8.04
C ILE A 73 4.98 -0.26 -8.86
N SER A 74 5.38 0.94 -8.44
CA SER A 74 6.34 1.77 -9.18
C SER A 74 7.72 1.14 -9.30
N HIS A 75 8.13 0.34 -8.31
CA HIS A 75 9.39 -0.41 -8.32
C HIS A 75 9.26 -1.81 -8.96
N GLY A 76 8.10 -2.15 -9.53
CA GLY A 76 7.85 -3.40 -10.24
C GLY A 76 7.75 -4.65 -9.36
N PHE A 77 7.63 -4.49 -8.03
CA PHE A 77 7.38 -5.61 -7.12
C PHE A 77 5.94 -6.11 -7.15
N LEU A 78 5.03 -5.32 -7.73
CA LEU A 78 3.62 -5.62 -7.86
C LEU A 78 3.08 -5.09 -9.19
N GLU A 79 2.15 -5.80 -9.81
CA GLU A 79 1.48 -5.34 -11.02
C GLU A 79 0.07 -4.84 -10.70
N SER A 80 -0.32 -3.75 -11.36
CA SER A 80 -1.71 -3.29 -11.41
C SER A 80 -2.23 -3.53 -12.82
N VAL A 81 -3.28 -4.35 -12.95
CA VAL A 81 -3.93 -4.60 -14.24
C VAL A 81 -4.99 -3.53 -14.45
N GLU A 82 -4.89 -2.82 -15.57
CA GLU A 82 -5.84 -1.77 -15.95
C GLU A 82 -7.24 -2.31 -16.26
N GLY A 83 -8.24 -1.45 -16.09
CA GLY A 83 -9.65 -1.73 -16.32
C GLY A 83 -10.53 -0.74 -15.52
N THR A 84 -11.85 -0.91 -15.60
CA THR A 84 -12.81 -0.10 -14.81
C THR A 84 -12.53 -0.16 -13.31
N TYR A 85 -12.02 -1.29 -12.84
CA TYR A 85 -11.56 -1.50 -11.46
C TYR A 85 -10.19 -2.16 -11.47
N PRO A 86 -9.10 -1.39 -11.31
CA PRO A 86 -7.76 -1.96 -11.32
C PRO A 86 -7.56 -2.99 -10.21
N ILE A 87 -6.95 -4.13 -10.58
CA ILE A 87 -6.65 -5.22 -9.65
C ILE A 87 -5.15 -5.42 -9.51
N LEU A 88 -4.73 -5.81 -8.30
CA LEU A 88 -3.33 -6.08 -7.99
C LEU A 88 -3.00 -7.56 -8.27
N ARG A 89 -1.84 -7.80 -8.89
CA ARG A 89 -1.33 -9.14 -9.21
C ARG A 89 0.13 -9.29 -8.84
N LEU A 90 0.48 -10.51 -8.40
CA LEU A 90 1.86 -10.92 -8.19
C LEU A 90 2.54 -11.17 -9.53
N ASN A 91 3.84 -10.90 -9.58
CA ASN A 91 4.70 -11.15 -10.72
C ASN A 91 5.96 -11.92 -10.30
N ASN A 92 6.89 -12.13 -11.23
CA ASN A 92 8.12 -12.87 -10.97
C ASN A 92 8.97 -12.24 -9.84
N LYS A 93 8.99 -10.91 -9.74
CA LYS A 93 9.70 -10.18 -8.68
C LYS A 93 9.02 -10.37 -7.33
N SER A 94 7.69 -10.32 -7.29
CA SER A 94 6.91 -10.64 -6.08
C SER A 94 7.25 -12.02 -5.52
N VAL A 95 7.37 -13.02 -6.40
CA VAL A 95 7.69 -14.40 -6.00
C VAL A 95 9.09 -14.50 -5.40
N LYS A 96 10.09 -13.79 -5.96
CA LYS A 96 11.45 -13.76 -5.40
C LYS A 96 11.46 -13.14 -4.00
N VAL A 97 10.75 -12.03 -3.80
CA VAL A 97 10.61 -11.39 -2.48
C VAL A 97 9.96 -12.34 -1.48
N LEU A 98 8.87 -13.02 -1.86
CA LEU A 98 8.20 -14.01 -1.00
C LEU A 98 9.09 -15.21 -0.65
N LYS A 99 10.02 -15.60 -1.53
CA LYS A 99 11.00 -16.66 -1.29
C LYS A 99 12.26 -16.19 -0.53
N GLY A 100 12.34 -14.91 -0.18
CA GLY A 100 13.54 -14.34 0.45
C GLY A 100 14.75 -14.24 -0.50
N GLN A 101 14.52 -14.29 -1.80
CA GLN A 101 15.56 -14.24 -2.84
C GLN A 101 15.83 -12.82 -3.34
N GLU A 102 15.01 -11.85 -2.95
CA GLU A 102 15.14 -10.45 -3.34
C GLU A 102 14.68 -9.54 -2.19
N GLN A 103 15.48 -8.52 -1.89
CA GLN A 103 15.18 -7.51 -0.88
C GLN A 103 14.40 -6.33 -1.48
N VAL A 104 13.59 -5.68 -0.65
CA VAL A 104 12.87 -4.46 -1.01
C VAL A 104 13.50 -3.28 -0.28
N LEU A 105 14.49 -2.67 -0.92
CA LEU A 105 15.20 -1.50 -0.42
C LEU A 105 14.59 -0.23 -1.03
N LEU A 106 14.01 0.64 -0.20
CA LEU A 106 13.32 1.85 -0.64
C LEU A 106 13.96 3.10 -0.05
N LYS A 107 14.04 4.17 -0.83
CA LYS A 107 14.45 5.48 -0.33
C LYS A 107 13.25 6.15 0.33
N GLU A 108 13.28 6.34 1.65
CA GLU A 108 12.25 7.14 2.31
C GLU A 108 12.55 8.63 2.09
N VAL A 109 11.61 9.32 1.45
CA VAL A 109 11.59 10.78 1.46
C VAL A 109 10.76 11.16 2.67
N LYS A 110 11.41 11.68 3.74
CA LYS A 110 10.67 12.35 4.82
C LYS A 110 10.00 13.59 4.23
N ILE A 111 8.78 13.43 3.74
CA ILE A 111 7.92 14.57 3.46
C ILE A 111 7.50 15.10 4.83
N VAL A 112 8.30 16.03 5.36
CA VAL A 112 7.83 16.92 6.41
C VAL A 112 6.64 17.64 5.79
N ARG A 113 5.41 17.21 6.11
CA ARG A 113 4.20 17.94 5.75
C ARG A 113 4.26 19.29 6.48
N LYS A 114 4.96 20.25 5.88
CA LYS A 114 4.74 21.67 6.17
C LYS A 114 3.37 21.96 5.56
N LEU A 115 2.32 21.79 6.35
CA LEU A 115 1.07 22.49 6.07
C LEU A 115 1.34 23.97 6.37
N GLU A 116 2.05 24.65 5.47
CA GLU A 116 1.95 26.09 5.36
C GLU A 116 0.82 26.35 4.37
N THR A 117 -0.41 26.34 4.87
CA THR A 117 -1.47 27.13 4.28
C THR A 117 -1.00 28.58 4.33
N ASN A 118 -0.34 29.05 3.28
CA ASN A 118 -0.14 30.47 3.11
C ASN A 118 -1.53 31.04 2.74
N ASN A 119 -2.26 31.47 3.77
CA ASN A 119 -3.62 32.02 3.67
C ASN A 119 -3.70 33.25 2.77
N GLU A 120 -2.57 33.86 2.40
CA GLU A 120 -2.49 35.05 1.56
C GLU A 120 -3.23 34.88 0.22
N LEU A 121 -3.11 33.73 -0.45
CA LEU A 121 -3.81 33.49 -1.72
C LEU A 121 -5.33 33.36 -1.54
N PHE A 122 -5.78 32.78 -0.42
CA PHE A 122 -7.20 32.63 -0.13
C PHE A 122 -7.85 33.96 0.26
N GLU A 123 -7.14 34.84 0.95
CA GLU A 123 -7.64 36.18 1.27
C GLU A 123 -7.70 37.06 0.02
N LEU A 124 -6.71 36.99 -0.88
CA LEU A 124 -6.72 37.76 -2.14
C LEU A 124 -7.91 37.42 -3.05
N LEU A 125 -8.38 36.16 -2.99
CA LEU A 125 -9.51 35.69 -3.80
C LEU A 125 -10.88 36.01 -3.19
N ARG A 126 -10.95 36.38 -1.90
CA ARG A 126 -12.19 36.82 -1.24
C ARG A 126 -12.51 38.29 -1.50
N GLU A 127 -11.52 39.06 -1.96
CA GLU A 127 -11.65 40.49 -2.23
C GLU A 127 -11.97 40.82 -3.70
N LEU A 128 -12.15 39.80 -4.55
CA LEU A 128 -12.68 39.93 -5.93
C LEU A 128 -14.20 39.69 -5.95
#